data_AF-A0A5C7PRS2-F1
#
_entry.id   AF-A0A5C7PRS2-F1
#
_cell.length_a   1.000
_cell.length_b   1.000
_cell.length_c   1.000
_cell.angle_alpha   90.00
_cell.angle_beta   90.00
_cell.angle_gamma   90.00
#
_symmetry.space_group_name_H-M   'P 1'
#
loop_
_entity.id
_entity.type
_entity.pdbx_description
1 polymer ?
#
loop_
_entity_poly.entity_id
_entity_poly.type
_entity_poly.pdbx_seq_one_letter_code
_entity_poly.pdbx_strand_id
1 'polypeptide(L)' 'MKATLEFTLPEEAEQHLAATRAMEMRCAMSEFLENLRSKIKYGHSYEGADAALVDTRRLAIELFGEFAG' A
#
# COMPACT_ATOMS: atom_id res chain seq x y z
N MET A 1 -21.28 -5.26 -37.27
CA MET A 1 -20.88 -5.75 -35.93
C MET A 1 -19.39 -5.49 -35.76
N LYS A 2 -19.01 -4.68 -34.77
CA LYS A 2 -17.60 -4.42 -34.43
C LYS A 2 -17.19 -5.52 -33.43
N ALA A 3 -16.34 -6.45 -33.84
CA ALA A 3 -15.78 -7.44 -32.94
C ALA A 3 -14.72 -6.75 -32.07
N THR A 4 -15.04 -6.49 -30.82
CA THR A 4 -14.06 -6.14 -29.79
C THR A 4 -13.37 -7.43 -29.37
N LEU A 5 -12.06 -7.53 -29.66
CA LEU A 5 -11.20 -8.57 -29.11
C LEU A 5 -10.97 -8.25 -27.63
N GLU A 6 -11.63 -9.01 -26.75
CA GLU A 6 -11.34 -8.99 -25.31
C GLU A 6 -10.11 -9.85 -25.06
N PHE A 7 -8.97 -9.20 -24.83
CA PHE A 7 -7.75 -9.87 -24.40
C PHE A 7 -7.83 -10.10 -22.88
N THR A 8 -7.93 -11.36 -22.45
CA THR A 8 -7.62 -11.72 -21.07
C THR A 8 -6.11 -11.59 -20.88
N LEU A 9 -5.67 -10.60 -20.09
CA LEU A 9 -4.29 -10.53 -19.62
C LEU A 9 -3.94 -11.85 -18.90
N PRO A 10 -2.77 -12.46 -19.16
CA PRO A 10 -2.45 -13.75 -18.57
C PRO A 10 -2.36 -13.63 -17.04
N GLU A 11 -2.95 -14.59 -16.32
CA GLU A 11 -2.79 -14.78 -14.86
C GLU A 11 -1.31 -14.72 -14.42
N GLU A 12 -0.40 -15.16 -15.30
CA GLU A 12 1.04 -15.12 -15.11
C GLU A 12 1.61 -13.70 -14.99
N ALA A 13 1.01 -12.70 -15.65
CA ALA A 13 1.47 -11.31 -15.60
C ALA A 13 1.23 -10.69 -14.22
N GLU A 14 0.06 -10.95 -13.62
CA GLU A 14 -0.26 -10.51 -12.26
C GLU A 14 0.60 -11.24 -11.23
N GLN A 15 0.80 -12.56 -11.39
CA GLN A 15 1.68 -13.34 -10.51
C GLN A 15 3.14 -12.88 -10.60
N HIS A 16 3.62 -12.54 -11.79
CA HIS A 16 4.96 -12.00 -11.99
C HIS A 16 5.11 -10.59 -11.39
N LEU A 17 4.12 -9.72 -11.57
CA LEU A 17 4.07 -8.40 -10.91
C LEU A 17 4.06 -8.53 -9.38
N ALA A 18 3.25 -9.45 -8.85
CA ALA A 18 3.22 -9.73 -7.41
C ALA A 18 4.57 -10.25 -6.91
N ALA A 19 5.22 -11.18 -7.64
CA ALA A 19 6.51 -11.74 -7.28
C ALA A 19 7.64 -10.70 -7.31
N THR A 20 7.63 -9.80 -8.29
CA THR A 20 8.64 -8.73 -8.42
C THR A 20 8.47 -7.63 -7.38
N ARG A 21 7.23 -7.24 -7.05
CA ARG A 21 6.93 -6.20 -6.04
C ARG A 21 6.86 -6.72 -4.60
N ALA A 22 6.88 -8.03 -4.39
CA ALA A 22 6.72 -8.65 -3.06
C ALA A 22 7.71 -8.11 -2.01
N MET A 23 8.98 -7.89 -2.41
CA MET A 23 9.99 -7.38 -1.49
C MET A 23 9.72 -5.94 -1.08
N GLU A 24 9.41 -5.08 -2.05
CA GLU A 24 9.14 -3.66 -1.82
C GLU A 24 7.89 -3.48 -0.94
N MET A 25 6.85 -4.27 -1.24
CA MET A 25 5.61 -4.30 -0.47
C MET A 25 5.84 -4.79 0.97
N ARG A 26 6.74 -5.77 1.17
CA ARG A 26 7.15 -6.23 2.52
C ARG A 26 7.91 -5.14 3.29
N CYS A 27 8.80 -4.40 2.62
CA CYS A 27 9.51 -3.28 3.24
C CYS A 27 8.54 -2.17 3.65
N ALA A 28 7.63 -1.77 2.75
CA ALA A 28 6.60 -0.78 3.02
C ALA A 28 5.69 -1.18 4.20
N MET A 29 5.29 -2.46 4.27
CA MET A 29 4.54 -2.97 5.43
C MET A 29 5.34 -2.89 6.74
N SER A 30 6.63 -3.19 6.70
CA SER A 30 7.49 -3.14 7.88
C SER A 30 7.65 -1.70 8.39
N GLU A 31 7.85 -0.75 7.47
CA GLU A 31 7.96 0.67 7.78
C GLU A 31 6.65 1.24 8.33
N PHE A 32 5.51 0.88 7.73
CA PHE A 32 4.19 1.25 8.20
C PHE A 32 3.95 0.77 9.64
N LEU A 33 4.29 -0.49 9.94
CA LEU A 33 4.16 -1.05 11.29
C LEU A 33 5.08 -0.37 12.30
N GLU A 34 6.32 -0.08 11.93
CA GLU A 34 7.27 0.58 12.83
C GLU A 34 6.83 2.01 13.15
N ASN A 35 6.25 2.72 12.19
CA ASN A 35 5.65 4.03 12.40
C ASN A 35 4.51 3.99 13.42
N LEU A 36 3.59 3.03 13.29
CA LEU A 36 2.50 2.83 14.24
C LEU A 36 3.03 2.46 15.63
N ARG A 37 4.02 1.57 15.71
CA ARG A 37 4.66 1.18 16.98
C ARG A 37 5.34 2.36 17.66
N SER A 38 6.03 3.21 16.89
CA SER A 38 6.65 4.44 17.39
C SER A 38 5.62 5.36 18.03
N LYS A 39 4.46 5.56 17.39
CA LYS A 39 3.35 6.36 17.93
C LYS A 39 2.75 5.77 19.21
N ILE A 40 2.72 4.44 19.35
CA ILE A 40 2.29 3.78 20.60
C ILE A 40 3.35 3.97 21.70
N LYS A 41 4.63 3.80 21.37
CA LYS A 41 5.73 3.78 22.34
C LYS A 41 6.09 5.17 22.86
N TYR A 42 6.11 6.16 21.99
CA TYR A 42 6.51 7.54 22.31
C TYR A 42 5.32 8.49 22.43
N GLY A 43 4.10 7.99 22.17
CA GLY A 43 2.88 8.79 22.13
C GLY A 43 2.70 9.52 20.80
N HIS A 44 1.52 10.10 20.63
CA HIS A 44 1.16 10.89 19.47
C HIS A 44 0.34 12.11 19.88
N SER A 45 0.45 13.18 19.11
CA SER A 45 -0.25 14.45 19.37
C SER A 45 -1.59 14.57 18.65
N TYR A 46 -2.20 13.44 18.26
CA TYR A 46 -3.47 13.47 17.52
C TYR A 46 -4.58 14.09 18.37
N GLU A 47 -5.28 15.07 17.79
CA GLU A 47 -6.41 15.77 18.41
C GLU A 47 -7.66 14.88 18.54
N GLY A 48 -7.66 13.71 17.89
CA GLY A 48 -8.73 12.73 17.93
C GLY A 48 -8.49 11.57 16.96
N ALA A 49 -9.44 10.63 16.94
CA ALA A 49 -9.36 9.44 16.10
C ALA A 49 -9.31 9.78 14.59
N ASP A 50 -10.02 10.81 14.15
CA ASP A 50 -10.03 11.21 12.74
C ASP A 50 -8.69 11.76 12.27
N ALA A 51 -8.00 12.53 13.12
CA ALA A 51 -6.66 13.03 12.82
C ALA A 51 -5.65 11.88 12.69
N ALA A 52 -5.77 10.86 13.54
CA ALA A 52 -4.96 9.64 13.47
C ALA A 52 -5.24 8.85 12.17
N LEU A 53 -6.52 8.72 11.79
CA LEU A 53 -6.91 8.04 10.56
C LEU A 53 -6.40 8.76 9.30
N VAL A 54 -6.47 10.10 9.25
CA VAL A 54 -5.96 10.89 8.12
C VAL A 54 -4.45 10.71 7.98
N ASP A 55 -3.69 10.78 9.07
CA ASP A 55 -2.24 10.60 9.04
C ASP A 55 -1.84 9.17 8.67
N THR A 56 -2.54 8.17 9.21
CA THR A 56 -2.31 6.76 8.88
C THR A 56 -2.62 6.46 7.41
N ARG A 57 -3.71 7.04 6.88
CA ARG A 57 -4.07 6.91 5.47
C ARG A 57 -3.06 7.61 4.56
N ARG A 58 -2.58 8.79 4.95
CA ARG A 58 -1.51 9.51 4.23
C ARG A 58 -0.26 8.64 4.13
N LEU A 59 0.20 8.07 5.24
CA LEU A 59 1.35 7.18 5.27
C LEU A 59 1.14 5.93 4.41
N ALA A 60 -0.06 5.35 4.43
CA ALA A 60 -0.37 4.20 3.58
C ALA A 60 -0.32 4.57 2.09
N ILE A 61 -0.78 5.75 1.69
CA ILE A 61 -0.69 6.21 0.29
C ILE A 61 0.77 6.48 -0.10
N GLU A 62 1.55 7.07 0.79
CA GLU A 62 2.98 7.35 0.56
C GLU A 62 3.77 6.04 0.36
N LEU A 63 3.57 5.06 1.24
CA LEU A 63 4.32 3.81 1.21
C LEU A 63 3.81 2.81 0.18
N PHE A 64 2.50 2.76 -0.09
CA PHE A 64 1.90 1.76 -0.98
C PHE A 64 1.41 2.31 -2.32
N GLY A 65 1.24 3.63 -2.45
CA GLY A 65 0.78 4.27 -3.69
C GLY A 65 1.78 4.14 -4.84
N GLU A 66 3.07 4.03 -4.53
CA GLU A 66 4.13 3.77 -5.51
C GLU A 66 3.99 2.39 -6.18
N PHE A 67 3.29 1.44 -5.55
CA PHE A 67 3.07 0.10 -6.11
C PHE A 67 1.78 -0.04 -6.93
N ALA A 68 0.97 1.02 -7.06
CA ALA A 68 -0.28 1.02 -7.81
C ALA A 68 -0.12 1.48 -9.28
N GLY A 69 1.10 1.84 -9.69
CA GLY A 69 1.44 2.24 -11.07
C GLY A 69 1.84 1.08 -11.98
#